data_AF-A0A2L2NBJ0-F1
#
_entry.id   AF-A0A2L2NBJ0-F1
#
_cell.length_a   1.000
_cell.length_b   1.000
_cell.length_c   1.000
_cell.angle_alpha   90.00
_cell.angle_beta   90.00
_cell.angle_gamma   90.00
#
_symmetry.space_group_name_H-M   'P 1'
#
loop_
_entity.id
_entity.type
_entity.pdbx_description
1 polymer ?
#
loop_
_entity_poly.entity_id
_entity_poly.type
_entity_poly.pdbx_seq_one_letter_code
_entity_poly.pdbx_strand_id
1 'polypeptide(L)'
;MTKSVIAELSAIPEKFLENDLKPPQPHSQGCLYPYLETKKLLDGSNVFYPRVIGERDPNNPFCWRWAFNWKEKHNGVWKGKSIGSIPPGAVPMIRTLQQQGATREDIIAFIKRAKSKKPSSKLDVCKNFDNTKIKPVLPDDAPIAIVLFAGGGGIEAGMVQAGIRPVIAVEFDPSKPDLSRAIAKTHHHNFSEYGCRIIQLTVQEVAQSGFIGFPRRPDYLHASPVCANFSQAHTAKAGKGIETADDLTAAIAIAEAIRQLQPRVFTLENVPRYQNSQSFAIILDALELEGYSVTYSVVNMADFGLPQARRRLVLVACQDLAISLPPTSNPIGWHEAIAHLIPSMTDSQLLPKQQQALEKFLAGNAPTPLLIERVGGRIQSKYKPGHLPCNTILRSYFTDHKGCNRSKFADIWLPDGKVKSLSIEGAAKLQGFPDWYEFPSEAATAGSIIGYSVPPSFATQLFMSAQSILQGAIA
;
A
#
# COMPACT_ATOMS: atom_id res chain seq x y z
N MET A 1 -47.79 -22.28 -56.11
CA MET A 1 -48.24 -21.03 -55.46
C MET A 1 -48.25 -21.24 -53.95
N THR A 2 -47.43 -20.46 -53.23
CA THR A 2 -47.61 -19.91 -51.86
C THR A 2 -48.15 -20.75 -50.68
N LYS A 3 -47.27 -20.90 -49.66
CA LYS A 3 -47.39 -20.68 -48.18
C LYS A 3 -46.68 -21.80 -47.39
N SER A 4 -45.48 -21.55 -46.80
CA SER A 4 -45.21 -21.00 -45.44
C SER A 4 -45.27 -22.05 -44.33
N VAL A 5 -44.18 -22.20 -43.55
CA VAL A 5 -44.07 -22.03 -42.07
C VAL A 5 -42.81 -22.74 -41.52
N ILE A 6 -41.82 -21.94 -41.13
CA ILE A 6 -41.02 -21.95 -39.88
C ILE A 6 -40.62 -23.30 -39.25
N ALA A 7 -39.30 -23.54 -39.15
CA ALA A 7 -38.60 -23.72 -37.87
C ALA A 7 -37.07 -23.70 -38.05
N GLU A 8 -36.48 -22.57 -37.66
CA GLU A 8 -35.08 -22.44 -37.26
C GLU A 8 -34.83 -23.19 -35.95
N LEU A 9 -33.64 -23.79 -35.78
CA LEU A 9 -32.70 -23.55 -34.67
C LEU A 9 -31.60 -24.63 -34.69
N SER A 10 -30.47 -24.32 -35.32
CA SER A 10 -29.24 -25.11 -35.18
C SER A 10 -28.05 -24.16 -35.32
N ALA A 11 -27.64 -23.56 -34.20
CA ALA A 11 -26.27 -23.14 -33.90
C ALA A 11 -26.23 -22.49 -32.50
N ILE A 12 -26.49 -23.28 -31.46
CA ILE A 12 -25.91 -23.04 -30.13
C ILE A 12 -24.93 -24.21 -29.94
N PRO A 13 -23.66 -24.00 -29.58
CA PRO A 13 -22.75 -25.10 -29.31
C PRO A 13 -23.30 -25.91 -28.14
N GLU A 14 -23.78 -27.12 -28.40
CA GLU A 14 -24.04 -28.12 -27.37
C GLU A 14 -22.73 -28.44 -26.66
N LYS A 15 -22.55 -27.87 -25.48
CA LYS A 15 -21.71 -28.44 -24.43
C LYS A 15 -22.23 -27.96 -23.08
N PHE A 16 -22.89 -28.90 -22.39
CA PHE A 16 -23.22 -28.94 -20.96
C PHE A 16 -24.36 -28.02 -20.48
N LEU A 17 -25.55 -28.62 -20.35
CA LEU A 17 -26.66 -28.14 -19.52
C LEU A 17 -26.95 -29.24 -18.47
N GLU A 18 -26.73 -28.93 -17.20
CA GLU A 18 -27.49 -29.54 -16.10
C GLU A 18 -28.67 -28.60 -15.80
N ASN A 19 -29.82 -29.21 -15.46
CA ASN A 19 -31.16 -28.74 -15.81
C ASN A 19 -31.82 -27.70 -14.88
N ASP A 20 -31.13 -27.07 -13.94
CA ASP A 20 -31.81 -26.24 -12.91
C ASP A 20 -31.47 -24.74 -12.92
N LEU A 21 -30.85 -24.22 -13.97
CA LEU A 21 -30.65 -22.77 -14.17
C LEU A 21 -31.11 -22.35 -15.55
N LYS A 22 -32.42 -22.10 -15.72
CA LYS A 22 -32.95 -21.55 -16.97
C LYS A 22 -32.31 -20.16 -17.22
N PRO A 23 -31.58 -19.96 -18.33
CA PRO A 23 -31.01 -18.65 -18.66
C PRO A 23 -32.12 -17.60 -18.85
N PRO A 24 -31.88 -16.33 -18.47
CA PRO A 24 -32.75 -15.24 -18.90
C PRO A 24 -32.81 -15.20 -20.44
N GLN A 25 -34.01 -14.98 -21.00
CA GLN A 25 -34.20 -15.05 -22.46
C GLN A 25 -33.35 -14.01 -23.20
N PRO A 26 -32.63 -14.39 -24.27
CA PRO A 26 -31.73 -13.49 -24.98
C PRO A 26 -32.50 -12.46 -25.80
N HIS A 27 -32.34 -11.17 -25.46
CA HIS A 27 -32.83 -10.01 -26.20
C HIS A 27 -31.75 -9.46 -27.16
N SER A 28 -32.11 -8.50 -28.02
CA SER A 28 -31.18 -7.90 -28.99
C SER A 28 -29.97 -7.21 -28.36
N GLN A 29 -30.09 -6.75 -27.10
CA GLN A 29 -28.98 -6.12 -26.36
C GLN A 29 -28.09 -7.13 -25.61
N GLY A 30 -28.49 -8.41 -25.53
CA GLY A 30 -27.71 -9.51 -24.95
C GLY A 30 -27.78 -9.66 -23.42
N CYS A 31 -27.56 -10.88 -22.93
CA CYS A 31 -27.60 -11.22 -21.51
C CYS A 31 -26.36 -11.99 -21.04
N LEU A 32 -26.01 -11.77 -19.77
CA LEU A 32 -25.03 -12.58 -19.04
C LEU A 32 -25.69 -13.86 -18.55
N TYR A 33 -24.95 -14.97 -18.61
CA TYR A 33 -25.40 -16.26 -18.13
C TYR A 33 -24.27 -17.00 -17.38
N PRO A 34 -24.53 -17.49 -16.14
CA PRO A 34 -23.63 -18.35 -15.41
C PRO A 34 -23.76 -19.81 -15.86
N TYR A 35 -22.63 -20.54 -15.92
CA TYR A 35 -22.63 -21.97 -16.22
C TYR A 35 -21.51 -22.69 -15.44
N LEU A 36 -21.61 -24.03 -15.38
CA LEU A 36 -20.56 -24.89 -14.85
C LEU A 36 -19.79 -25.55 -15.99
N GLU A 37 -18.46 -25.55 -15.88
CA GLU A 37 -17.61 -26.30 -16.79
C GLU A 37 -17.33 -27.67 -16.18
N THR A 38 -17.98 -28.72 -16.70
CA THR A 38 -17.74 -30.10 -16.29
C THR A 38 -16.49 -30.65 -16.98
N LYS A 39 -15.54 -31.15 -16.22
CA LYS A 39 -14.36 -31.89 -16.71
C LYS A 39 -14.35 -33.28 -16.13
N LYS A 40 -14.17 -34.27 -17.00
CA LYS A 40 -13.96 -35.65 -16.59
C LYS A 40 -12.48 -35.84 -16.24
N LEU A 41 -12.19 -36.30 -15.03
CA LEU A 41 -10.84 -36.62 -14.56
C LEU A 41 -10.37 -37.97 -15.12
N LEU A 42 -9.07 -38.24 -14.99
CA LEU A 42 -8.45 -39.48 -15.45
C LEU A 42 -9.00 -40.73 -14.76
N ASP A 43 -9.51 -40.59 -13.53
CA ASP A 43 -10.19 -41.65 -12.77
C ASP A 43 -11.66 -41.85 -13.19
N GLY A 44 -12.14 -41.09 -14.19
CA GLY A 44 -13.50 -41.16 -14.71
C GLY A 44 -14.53 -40.30 -13.96
N SER A 45 -14.17 -39.67 -12.84
CA SER A 45 -15.06 -38.80 -12.08
C SER A 45 -15.29 -37.46 -12.79
N ASN A 46 -16.48 -36.87 -12.62
CA ASN A 46 -16.80 -35.54 -13.15
C ASN A 46 -16.52 -34.47 -12.08
N VAL A 47 -15.85 -33.40 -12.46
CA VAL A 47 -15.61 -32.22 -11.61
C VAL A 47 -16.13 -30.98 -12.29
N PHE A 48 -16.81 -30.14 -11.52
CA PHE A 48 -17.39 -28.88 -11.99
C PHE A 48 -16.49 -27.70 -11.62
N TYR A 49 -16.23 -26.83 -12.60
CA TYR A 49 -15.42 -25.62 -12.42
C TYR A 49 -16.29 -24.35 -12.55
N PRO A 50 -16.06 -23.31 -11.72
CA PRO A 50 -15.03 -23.21 -10.68
C PRO A 50 -15.27 -24.13 -9.49
N ARG A 51 -14.20 -24.65 -8.85
CA ARG A 51 -14.35 -25.43 -7.62
C ARG A 51 -14.74 -24.48 -6.48
N VAL A 52 -15.85 -24.76 -5.82
CA VAL A 52 -16.36 -24.01 -4.67
C VAL A 52 -16.49 -25.00 -3.52
N ILE A 53 -16.08 -24.58 -2.32
CA ILE A 53 -16.24 -25.36 -1.09
C ILE A 53 -17.56 -24.91 -0.46
N GLY A 54 -18.52 -25.82 -0.32
CA GLY A 54 -19.88 -25.51 0.18
C GLY A 54 -20.88 -25.15 -0.93
N GLU A 55 -21.98 -24.49 -0.55
CA GLU A 55 -23.04 -24.08 -1.47
C GLU A 55 -22.58 -22.93 -2.40
N ARG A 56 -23.10 -22.93 -3.64
CA ARG A 56 -22.77 -21.89 -4.62
C ARG A 56 -23.73 -20.72 -4.47
N ASP A 57 -23.18 -19.55 -4.14
CA ASP A 57 -23.94 -18.30 -4.16
C ASP A 57 -24.27 -17.88 -5.61
N PRO A 58 -25.55 -17.72 -5.99
CA PRO A 58 -25.96 -17.23 -7.32
C PRO A 58 -25.46 -15.81 -7.65
N ASN A 59 -25.21 -15.00 -6.62
CA ASN A 59 -24.82 -13.60 -6.77
C ASN A 59 -23.31 -13.41 -6.89
N ASN A 60 -22.51 -14.35 -6.34
CA ASN A 60 -21.06 -14.32 -6.39
C ASN A 60 -20.52 -14.74 -7.78
N PRO A 61 -19.89 -13.83 -8.54
CA PRO A 61 -19.42 -14.15 -9.88
C PRO A 61 -18.24 -15.15 -9.90
N PHE A 62 -17.54 -15.36 -8.80
CA PHE A 62 -16.44 -16.33 -8.72
C PHE A 62 -16.92 -17.77 -8.51
N CYS A 63 -18.19 -17.98 -8.13
CA CYS A 63 -18.78 -19.31 -7.99
C CYS A 63 -19.17 -19.94 -9.34
N TRP A 64 -19.08 -19.21 -10.46
CA TRP A 64 -19.57 -19.63 -11.77
C TRP A 64 -18.59 -19.28 -12.90
N ARG A 65 -18.65 -20.02 -14.02
CA ARG A 65 -18.16 -19.50 -15.29
C ARG A 65 -19.21 -18.58 -15.89
N TRP A 66 -18.78 -17.59 -16.65
CA TRP A 66 -19.68 -16.60 -17.26
C TRP A 66 -19.51 -16.52 -18.76
N ALA A 67 -20.65 -16.38 -19.44
CA ALA A 67 -20.75 -16.10 -20.86
C ALA A 67 -21.73 -14.95 -21.10
N PHE A 68 -21.60 -14.29 -22.25
CA PHE A 68 -22.54 -13.27 -22.72
C PHE A 68 -23.11 -13.71 -24.06
N ASN A 69 -24.44 -13.78 -24.19
CA ASN A 69 -25.10 -14.22 -25.41
C ASN A 69 -26.17 -13.20 -25.87
N TRP A 70 -26.50 -13.23 -27.16
CA TRP A 70 -27.52 -12.35 -27.75
C TRP A 70 -28.07 -12.94 -29.05
N LYS A 71 -29.13 -12.34 -29.59
CA LYS A 71 -29.70 -12.70 -30.89
C LYS A 71 -29.47 -11.60 -31.93
N GLU A 72 -29.10 -12.01 -33.15
CA GLU A 72 -28.92 -11.15 -34.32
C GLU A 72 -29.79 -11.63 -35.48
N LYS A 73 -30.38 -10.69 -36.23
CA LYS A 73 -31.17 -11.02 -37.42
C LYS A 73 -30.27 -10.97 -38.65
N HIS A 74 -30.10 -12.10 -39.34
CA HIS A 74 -29.37 -12.20 -40.60
C HIS A 74 -30.30 -12.77 -41.67
N ASN A 75 -30.55 -12.00 -42.75
CA ASN A 75 -31.42 -12.40 -43.86
C ASN A 75 -32.83 -12.83 -43.42
N GLY A 76 -33.43 -12.12 -42.46
CA GLY A 76 -34.76 -12.43 -41.94
C GLY A 76 -34.80 -13.45 -40.79
N VAL A 77 -33.70 -14.17 -40.56
CA VAL A 77 -33.58 -15.32 -39.64
C VAL A 77 -32.85 -14.91 -38.36
N TRP A 78 -33.33 -15.32 -37.18
CA TRP A 78 -32.67 -15.01 -35.90
C TRP A 78 -31.56 -16.03 -35.60
N LYS A 79 -30.33 -15.55 -35.43
CA LYS A 79 -29.17 -16.37 -35.05
C LYS A 79 -28.66 -15.99 -33.66
N GLY A 80 -28.40 -17.00 -32.83
CA GLY A 80 -27.74 -16.82 -31.55
C GLY A 80 -26.24 -16.54 -31.72
N LYS A 81 -25.72 -15.64 -30.89
CA LYS A 81 -24.29 -15.35 -30.77
C LYS A 81 -23.90 -15.40 -29.30
N SER A 82 -22.65 -15.75 -29.04
CA SER A 82 -22.13 -15.82 -27.67
C SER A 82 -20.64 -15.51 -27.61
N ILE A 83 -20.21 -14.88 -26.51
CA ILE A 83 -18.82 -14.75 -26.12
C ILE A 83 -18.63 -15.54 -24.81
N GLY A 84 -17.94 -16.69 -24.92
CA GLY A 84 -17.60 -17.52 -23.77
C GLY A 84 -16.35 -17.06 -23.02
N SER A 85 -16.13 -17.58 -21.81
CA SER A 85 -14.99 -17.30 -20.93
C SER A 85 -14.82 -15.81 -20.60
N ILE A 86 -15.78 -15.25 -19.87
CA ILE A 86 -15.69 -13.92 -19.27
C ILE A 86 -14.96 -14.04 -17.93
N PRO A 87 -13.93 -13.20 -17.65
CA PRO A 87 -13.29 -13.17 -16.34
C PRO A 87 -14.31 -12.82 -15.25
N PRO A 88 -14.39 -13.56 -14.13
CA PRO A 88 -15.41 -13.33 -13.09
C PRO A 88 -15.36 -11.90 -12.53
N GLY A 89 -14.16 -11.31 -12.40
CA GLY A 89 -14.00 -9.90 -11.98
C GLY A 89 -14.58 -8.86 -12.95
N ALA A 90 -14.89 -9.23 -14.20
CA ALA A 90 -15.52 -8.34 -15.17
C ALA A 90 -17.06 -8.37 -15.08
N VAL A 91 -17.65 -9.36 -14.42
CA VAL A 91 -19.11 -9.60 -14.38
C VAL A 91 -19.88 -8.47 -13.69
N PRO A 92 -19.45 -7.93 -12.53
CA PRO A 92 -20.17 -6.83 -11.88
C PRO A 92 -20.26 -5.58 -12.78
N MET A 93 -19.16 -5.24 -13.46
CA MET A 93 -19.12 -4.09 -14.36
C MET A 93 -20.02 -4.28 -15.57
N ILE A 94 -20.09 -5.49 -16.15
CA ILE A 94 -21.02 -5.78 -17.24
C ILE A 94 -22.47 -5.64 -16.78
N ARG A 95 -22.81 -6.10 -15.57
CA ARG A 95 -24.15 -5.89 -14.98
C ARG A 95 -24.47 -4.41 -14.82
N THR A 96 -23.53 -3.60 -14.35
CA THR A 96 -23.68 -2.13 -14.26
C THR A 96 -23.90 -1.51 -15.63
N LEU A 97 -23.12 -1.90 -16.64
CA LEU A 97 -23.29 -1.42 -18.01
C LEU A 97 -24.68 -1.76 -18.57
N GLN A 98 -25.20 -2.97 -18.30
CA GLN A 98 -26.55 -3.35 -18.69
C GLN A 98 -27.63 -2.51 -17.97
N GLN A 99 -27.46 -2.24 -16.66
CA GLN A 99 -28.37 -1.38 -15.90
C GLN A 99 -28.38 0.06 -16.38
N GLN A 100 -27.23 0.55 -16.89
CA GLN A 100 -27.07 1.88 -17.45
C GLN A 100 -27.52 1.97 -18.92
N GLY A 101 -28.04 0.88 -19.50
CA GLY A 101 -28.52 0.87 -20.89
C GLY A 101 -27.41 0.94 -21.93
N ALA A 102 -26.18 0.54 -21.58
CA ALA A 102 -25.06 0.51 -22.52
C ALA A 102 -25.38 -0.36 -23.75
N THR A 103 -24.85 0.02 -24.91
CA THR A 103 -25.09 -0.73 -26.14
C THR A 103 -24.43 -2.11 -26.08
N ARG A 104 -24.96 -3.05 -26.86
CA ARG A 104 -24.40 -4.38 -27.02
C ARG A 104 -22.93 -4.31 -27.48
N GLU A 105 -22.63 -3.41 -28.41
CA GLU A 105 -21.30 -3.20 -28.98
C GLU A 105 -20.31 -2.76 -27.90
N ASP A 106 -20.72 -1.85 -27.01
CA ASP A 106 -19.90 -1.37 -25.89
C ASP A 106 -19.61 -2.50 -24.90
N ILE A 107 -20.62 -3.31 -24.58
CA ILE A 107 -20.47 -4.47 -23.69
C ILE A 107 -19.52 -5.50 -24.33
N ILE A 108 -19.67 -5.80 -25.62
CA ILE A 108 -18.78 -6.70 -26.35
C ILE A 108 -17.35 -6.16 -26.40
N ALA A 109 -17.16 -4.86 -26.66
CA ALA A 109 -15.85 -4.22 -26.67
C ALA A 109 -15.20 -4.25 -25.29
N PHE A 110 -15.97 -4.02 -24.22
CA PHE A 110 -15.50 -4.18 -22.84
C PHE A 110 -15.06 -5.63 -22.56
N ILE A 111 -15.87 -6.62 -22.90
CA ILE A 111 -15.53 -8.05 -22.71
C ILE A 111 -14.25 -8.40 -23.46
N LYS A 112 -14.10 -7.96 -24.72
CA LYS A 112 -12.88 -8.21 -25.52
C LYS A 112 -11.63 -7.60 -24.87
N ARG A 113 -11.72 -6.37 -24.35
CA ARG A 113 -10.63 -5.71 -23.60
C ARG A 113 -10.29 -6.42 -22.29
N ALA A 114 -11.32 -6.86 -21.56
CA ALA A 114 -11.13 -7.62 -20.33
C ALA A 114 -10.41 -8.96 -20.58
N LYS A 115 -10.65 -9.58 -21.74
CA LYS A 115 -9.99 -10.82 -22.17
C LYS A 115 -8.59 -10.63 -22.75
N SER A 116 -8.26 -9.44 -23.27
CA SER A 116 -6.95 -9.14 -23.88
C SER A 116 -5.89 -8.66 -22.89
N LYS A 117 -6.25 -8.38 -21.64
CA LYS A 117 -5.26 -8.26 -20.56
C LYS A 117 -4.51 -9.58 -20.47
N LYS A 118 -3.20 -9.57 -20.79
CA LYS A 118 -2.33 -10.72 -20.53
C LYS A 118 -2.57 -11.14 -19.08
N PRO A 119 -2.85 -12.42 -18.80
CA PRO A 119 -2.84 -12.88 -17.43
C PRO A 119 -1.47 -12.49 -16.85
N SER A 120 -1.45 -11.87 -15.67
CA SER A 120 -0.24 -11.90 -14.86
C SER A 120 0.20 -13.36 -14.80
N SER A 121 1.50 -13.58 -14.94
CA SER A 121 2.12 -14.90 -14.99
C SER A 121 1.40 -15.84 -14.02
N LYS A 122 0.83 -16.92 -14.56
CA LYS A 122 0.33 -18.03 -13.75
C LYS A 122 1.41 -18.35 -12.72
N LEU A 123 1.08 -18.24 -11.44
CA LEU A 123 1.87 -18.83 -10.38
C LEU A 123 2.00 -20.32 -10.72
N ASP A 124 3.20 -20.76 -11.11
CA ASP A 124 3.53 -22.17 -11.08
C ASP A 124 3.45 -22.59 -9.62
N VAL A 125 2.37 -23.27 -9.27
CA VAL A 125 2.21 -23.92 -7.97
C VAL A 125 3.11 -25.15 -8.00
N CYS A 126 4.40 -24.93 -7.76
CA CYS A 126 5.34 -25.97 -7.35
C CYS A 126 6.47 -25.34 -6.50
N LYS A 127 6.41 -25.66 -5.21
CA LYS A 127 7.52 -25.74 -4.24
C LYS A 127 8.24 -24.41 -3.95
N ASN A 128 7.64 -23.62 -3.05
CA ASN A 128 8.28 -22.96 -1.90
C ASN A 128 7.22 -22.08 -1.22
N PHE A 129 6.54 -22.61 -0.20
CA PHE A 129 5.63 -21.82 0.64
C PHE A 129 6.45 -20.92 1.54
N ASP A 130 6.83 -19.75 1.02
CA ASP A 130 7.27 -18.63 1.84
C ASP A 130 6.05 -17.76 2.17
N ASN A 131 5.39 -18.06 3.29
CA ASN A 131 4.20 -17.33 3.76
C ASN A 131 4.50 -15.87 4.13
N THR A 132 5.77 -15.43 4.14
CA THR A 132 6.14 -14.05 4.52
C THR A 132 5.70 -13.03 3.46
N LYS A 133 5.61 -13.42 2.18
CA LYS A 133 5.17 -12.55 1.08
C LYS A 133 3.66 -12.48 0.90
N ILE A 134 2.88 -13.14 1.77
CA ILE A 134 1.43 -13.11 1.68
C ILE A 134 0.93 -11.82 2.31
N LYS A 135 0.19 -11.09 1.50
CA LYS A 135 -0.46 -9.86 1.91
C LYS A 135 -1.69 -10.17 2.78
N PRO A 136 -1.91 -9.45 3.91
CA PRO A 136 -3.02 -9.74 4.82
C PRO A 136 -4.39 -9.68 4.15
N VAL A 137 -5.25 -10.64 4.41
CA VAL A 137 -6.67 -10.57 4.01
C VAL A 137 -7.45 -9.96 5.16
N LEU A 138 -8.17 -8.87 4.89
CA LEU A 138 -8.95 -8.15 5.88
C LEU A 138 -10.42 -8.62 5.87
N PRO A 139 -11.05 -8.84 7.03
CA PRO A 139 -12.46 -9.21 7.09
C PRO A 139 -13.35 -8.06 6.61
N ASP A 140 -14.56 -8.34 6.11
CA ASP A 140 -15.42 -7.32 5.50
C ASP A 140 -15.72 -6.14 6.45
N ASP A 141 -15.85 -6.42 7.75
CA ASP A 141 -16.09 -5.47 8.83
C ASP A 141 -14.82 -4.84 9.41
N ALA A 142 -13.65 -5.00 8.76
CA ALA A 142 -12.41 -4.38 9.22
C ALA A 142 -12.56 -2.85 9.38
N PRO A 143 -12.05 -2.27 10.48
CA PRO A 143 -12.07 -0.82 10.72
C PRO A 143 -11.48 -0.05 9.54
N ILE A 144 -12.06 1.10 9.21
CA ILE A 144 -11.64 1.88 8.05
C ILE A 144 -10.74 3.06 8.43
N ALA A 145 -9.79 3.36 7.56
CA ALA A 145 -8.85 4.46 7.76
C ALA A 145 -8.79 5.43 6.58
N ILE A 146 -8.63 6.71 6.92
CA ILE A 146 -8.25 7.78 5.99
C ILE A 146 -6.84 8.23 6.33
N VAL A 147 -5.98 8.39 5.31
CA VAL A 147 -4.59 8.80 5.50
C VAL A 147 -4.30 10.07 4.69
N LEU A 148 -3.89 11.12 5.39
CA LEU A 148 -3.45 12.39 4.82
C LEU A 148 -1.92 12.42 4.74
N PHE A 149 -1.38 12.91 3.63
CA PHE A 149 0.07 12.91 3.34
C PHE A 149 0.64 11.48 3.29
N ALA A 150 -0.04 10.60 2.55
CA ALA A 150 0.20 9.16 2.57
C ALA A 150 1.59 8.72 2.08
N GLY A 151 2.24 9.51 1.21
CA GLY A 151 3.47 9.10 0.55
C GLY A 151 3.30 7.75 -0.15
N GLY A 152 4.26 6.85 0.05
CA GLY A 152 4.18 5.48 -0.50
C GLY A 152 3.31 4.52 0.32
N GLY A 153 2.71 4.96 1.42
CA GLY A 153 1.80 4.16 2.23
C GLY A 153 2.48 3.34 3.34
N GLY A 154 3.48 3.92 4.02
CA GLY A 154 4.14 3.25 5.15
C GLY A 154 3.20 3.03 6.35
N ILE A 155 2.34 4.01 6.62
CA ILE A 155 1.29 3.93 7.65
C ILE A 155 0.26 2.88 7.26
N GLU A 156 -0.21 2.91 6.02
CA GLU A 156 -1.19 1.97 5.47
C GLU A 156 -0.69 0.53 5.49
N ALA A 157 0.60 0.29 5.20
CA ALA A 157 1.19 -1.03 5.36
C ALA A 157 1.14 -1.51 6.81
N GLY A 158 1.34 -0.59 7.76
CA GLY A 158 1.18 -0.86 9.19
C GLY A 158 -0.27 -1.13 9.60
N MET A 159 -1.21 -0.33 9.10
CA MET A 159 -2.66 -0.48 9.32
C MET A 159 -3.17 -1.82 8.80
N VAL A 160 -2.80 -2.20 7.58
CA VAL A 160 -3.15 -3.49 6.98
C VAL A 160 -2.66 -4.66 7.83
N GLN A 161 -1.42 -4.60 8.32
CA GLN A 161 -0.88 -5.60 9.25
C GLN A 161 -1.62 -5.62 10.60
N ALA A 162 -2.20 -4.49 11.03
CA ALA A 162 -3.04 -4.39 12.23
C ALA A 162 -4.53 -4.71 11.97
N GLY A 163 -4.89 -5.19 10.77
CA GLY A 163 -6.27 -5.52 10.45
C GLY A 163 -7.17 -4.32 10.11
N ILE A 164 -6.60 -3.16 9.79
CA ILE A 164 -7.31 -1.92 9.46
C ILE A 164 -7.25 -1.67 7.95
N ARG A 165 -8.40 -1.34 7.36
CA ARG A 165 -8.56 -1.13 5.92
C ARG A 165 -8.38 0.36 5.55
N PRO A 166 -7.29 0.75 4.87
CA PRO A 166 -7.20 2.09 4.31
C PRO A 166 -8.19 2.23 3.14
N VAL A 167 -9.08 3.21 3.20
CA VAL A 167 -10.11 3.44 2.17
C VAL A 167 -9.84 4.68 1.32
N ILE A 168 -9.20 5.70 1.90
CA ILE A 168 -8.78 6.91 1.19
C ILE A 168 -7.38 7.31 1.64
N ALA A 169 -6.53 7.63 0.67
CA ALA A 169 -5.21 8.20 0.88
C ALA A 169 -5.07 9.50 0.08
N VAL A 170 -4.51 10.54 0.68
CA VAL A 170 -4.25 11.83 0.01
C VAL A 170 -2.75 12.04 -0.09
N GLU A 171 -2.24 12.20 -1.31
CA GLU A 171 -0.82 12.35 -1.59
C GLU A 171 -0.61 13.23 -2.82
N PHE A 172 -0.04 14.41 -2.60
CA PHE A 172 0.47 15.26 -3.67
C PHE A 172 1.53 16.25 -3.15
N ASP A 173 2.72 16.25 -3.76
CA ASP A 173 3.73 17.30 -3.58
C ASP A 173 3.80 18.16 -4.85
N PRO A 174 3.23 19.38 -4.85
CA PRO A 174 3.23 20.25 -6.02
C PRO A 174 4.64 20.73 -6.39
N SER A 175 5.62 20.67 -5.47
CA SER A 175 7.02 21.01 -5.76
C SER A 175 7.76 19.90 -6.51
N LYS A 176 7.23 18.66 -6.50
CA LYS A 176 7.81 17.49 -7.17
C LYS A 176 6.72 16.61 -7.81
N PRO A 177 5.97 17.14 -8.79
CA PRO A 177 4.76 16.50 -9.28
C PRO A 177 5.04 15.13 -9.93
N ASP A 178 6.16 14.95 -10.64
CA ASP A 178 6.52 13.66 -11.24
C ASP A 178 6.84 12.59 -10.19
N LEU A 179 7.61 12.97 -9.16
CA LEU A 179 7.93 12.07 -8.06
C LEU A 179 6.67 11.70 -7.28
N SER A 180 5.80 12.68 -7.00
CA SER A 180 4.56 12.43 -6.28
C SER A 180 3.62 11.51 -7.07
N ARG A 181 3.51 11.68 -8.39
CA ARG A 181 2.81 10.73 -9.28
C ARG A 181 3.39 9.32 -9.23
N ALA A 182 4.71 9.19 -9.22
CA ALA A 182 5.38 7.88 -9.15
C ALA A 182 5.17 7.19 -7.79
N ILE A 183 5.20 7.97 -6.70
CA ILE A 183 4.86 7.51 -5.35
C ILE A 183 3.40 7.06 -5.28
N ALA A 184 2.46 7.89 -5.76
CA ALA A 184 1.04 7.59 -5.77
C ALA A 184 0.71 6.34 -6.62
N LYS A 185 1.42 6.12 -7.73
CA LYS A 185 1.31 4.89 -8.52
C LYS A 185 1.74 3.66 -7.73
N THR A 186 2.83 3.76 -6.97
CA THR A 186 3.32 2.67 -6.11
C THR A 186 2.34 2.39 -4.97
N HIS A 187 1.80 3.44 -4.36
CA HIS A 187 0.75 3.32 -3.34
C HIS A 187 -0.48 2.60 -3.90
N HIS A 188 -1.01 3.06 -5.05
CA HIS A 188 -2.17 2.42 -5.69
C HIS A 188 -1.93 0.93 -5.96
N HIS A 189 -0.75 0.57 -6.46
CA HIS A 189 -0.37 -0.83 -6.68
C HIS A 189 -0.43 -1.66 -5.39
N ASN A 190 0.01 -1.09 -4.27
CA ASN A 190 0.05 -1.75 -2.97
C ASN A 190 -1.27 -1.67 -2.17
N PHE A 191 -2.25 -0.83 -2.50
CA PHE A 191 -3.44 -0.69 -1.63
C PHE A 191 -4.79 -0.74 -2.35
N SER A 192 -4.81 -0.70 -3.68
CA SER A 192 -6.08 -0.71 -4.46
C SER A 192 -6.93 -1.96 -4.25
N GLU A 193 -6.33 -3.11 -3.97
CA GLU A 193 -7.08 -4.34 -3.70
C GLU A 193 -7.89 -4.30 -2.39
N TYR A 194 -7.52 -3.42 -1.46
CA TYR A 194 -8.29 -3.14 -0.25
C TYR A 194 -9.41 -2.12 -0.50
N GLY A 195 -9.61 -1.69 -1.74
CA GLY A 195 -10.53 -0.61 -2.10
C GLY A 195 -9.98 0.79 -1.83
N CYS A 196 -8.69 0.91 -1.47
CA CYS A 196 -8.09 2.20 -1.17
C CYS A 196 -8.03 3.10 -2.42
N ARG A 197 -8.60 4.30 -2.32
CA ARG A 197 -8.54 5.33 -3.36
C ARG A 197 -7.46 6.34 -3.00
N ILE A 198 -6.45 6.46 -3.87
CA ILE A 198 -5.47 7.53 -3.77
C ILE A 198 -5.95 8.79 -4.50
N ILE A 199 -5.93 9.92 -3.79
CA ILE A 199 -6.31 11.24 -4.27
C ILE A 199 -5.02 12.04 -4.46
N GLN A 200 -4.78 12.47 -5.70
CA GLN A 200 -3.62 13.27 -6.08
C GLN A 200 -3.95 14.76 -6.06
N LEU A 201 -4.28 15.24 -4.86
CA LEU A 201 -4.46 16.64 -4.52
C LEU A 201 -3.71 16.89 -3.21
N THR A 202 -3.37 18.15 -2.95
CA THR A 202 -2.90 18.54 -1.62
C THR A 202 -4.02 18.40 -0.60
N VAL A 203 -3.67 18.21 0.67
CA VAL A 203 -4.65 18.11 1.76
C VAL A 203 -5.44 19.43 1.90
N GLN A 204 -4.80 20.56 1.61
CA GLN A 204 -5.42 21.88 1.57
C GLN A 204 -6.51 21.96 0.48
N GLU A 205 -6.25 21.48 -0.74
CA GLU A 205 -7.26 21.44 -1.81
C GLU A 205 -8.43 20.51 -1.45
N VAL A 206 -8.14 19.37 -0.82
CA VAL A 206 -9.19 18.46 -0.32
C VAL A 206 -10.03 19.14 0.76
N ALA A 207 -9.41 19.87 1.69
CA ALA A 207 -10.10 20.59 2.76
C ALA A 207 -10.97 21.73 2.20
N GLN A 208 -10.48 22.48 1.21
CA GLN A 208 -11.25 23.49 0.49
C GLN A 208 -12.50 22.91 -0.20
N SER A 209 -12.43 21.65 -0.64
CA SER A 209 -13.58 20.93 -1.20
C SER A 209 -14.54 20.38 -0.12
N GLY A 210 -14.28 20.62 1.17
CA GLY A 210 -15.12 20.14 2.27
C GLY A 210 -15.11 18.61 2.45
N PHE A 211 -14.02 17.95 2.03
CA PHE A 211 -13.87 16.49 2.06
C PHE A 211 -15.06 15.76 1.41
N ILE A 212 -15.61 16.30 0.31
CA ILE A 212 -16.74 15.69 -0.39
C ILE A 212 -16.38 14.26 -0.83
N GLY A 213 -17.26 13.31 -0.51
CA GLY A 213 -17.10 11.90 -0.85
C GLY A 213 -16.20 11.10 0.11
N PHE A 214 -15.68 11.72 1.17
CA PHE A 214 -14.98 11.02 2.24
C PHE A 214 -16.01 10.43 3.22
N PRO A 215 -15.76 9.24 3.79
CA PRO A 215 -16.64 8.68 4.81
C PRO A 215 -16.59 9.57 6.05
N ARG A 216 -17.76 9.85 6.61
CA ARG A 216 -17.88 10.53 7.91
C ARG A 216 -17.71 9.48 9.01
N ARG A 217 -17.08 9.89 10.11
CA ARG A 217 -16.73 9.07 11.27
C ARG A 217 -15.94 7.81 10.91
N PRO A 218 -14.80 7.92 10.19
CA PRO A 218 -13.92 6.77 10.01
C PRO A 218 -13.38 6.30 11.37
N ASP A 219 -13.02 5.03 11.49
CA ASP A 219 -12.40 4.53 12.73
C ASP A 219 -11.05 5.21 12.98
N TYR A 220 -10.29 5.46 11.89
CA TYR A 220 -8.97 6.08 11.96
C TYR A 220 -8.80 7.21 10.95
N LEU A 221 -8.19 8.31 11.41
CA LEU A 221 -7.59 9.33 10.58
C LEU A 221 -6.12 9.48 10.94
N HIS A 222 -5.24 9.43 9.94
CA HIS A 222 -3.81 9.67 10.13
C HIS A 222 -3.35 10.90 9.34
N ALA A 223 -2.41 11.67 9.89
CA ALA A 223 -1.72 12.73 9.16
C ALA A 223 -0.20 12.75 9.44
N SER A 224 0.61 12.77 8.38
CA SER A 224 2.07 12.97 8.42
C SER A 224 2.49 14.20 7.60
N PRO A 225 2.19 15.44 8.06
CA PRO A 225 2.48 16.64 7.28
C PRO A 225 3.98 16.83 7.03
N VAL A 226 4.31 17.59 5.97
CA VAL A 226 5.69 17.83 5.54
C VAL A 226 6.53 18.45 6.67
N CYS A 227 7.74 17.91 6.88
CA CYS A 227 8.59 18.25 8.03
C CYS A 227 9.88 19.01 7.66
N ALA A 228 10.03 19.45 6.41
CA ALA A 228 11.30 19.92 5.86
C ALA A 228 11.90 21.09 6.66
N ASN A 229 11.07 22.07 7.04
CA ASN A 229 11.46 23.27 7.79
C ASN A 229 11.78 23.00 9.27
N PHE A 230 11.35 21.85 9.80
CA PHE A 230 11.52 21.46 11.19
C PHE A 230 12.67 20.46 11.39
N SER A 231 13.26 19.94 10.30
CA SER A 231 14.34 18.96 10.35
C SER A 231 15.70 19.60 10.66
N GLN A 232 16.47 18.98 11.57
CA GLN A 232 17.82 19.45 11.94
C GLN A 232 18.78 19.58 10.73
N ALA A 233 18.59 18.74 9.71
CA ALA A 233 19.44 18.70 8.53
C ALA A 233 19.26 19.91 7.59
N HIS A 234 18.06 20.49 7.53
CA HIS A 234 17.78 21.67 6.70
C HIS A 234 18.04 22.98 7.48
N THR A 235 17.77 23.02 8.78
CA THR A 235 17.99 24.22 9.61
C THR A 235 19.47 24.55 9.85
N ALA A 236 20.38 23.61 9.62
CA ALA A 236 21.82 23.88 9.71
C ALA A 236 22.36 24.69 8.53
N LYS A 237 21.64 24.78 7.40
CA LYS A 237 22.04 25.53 6.20
C LYS A 237 21.19 26.77 5.92
N ALA A 238 19.93 26.78 6.34
CA ALA A 238 19.04 27.95 6.25
C ALA A 238 18.82 28.49 7.67
N GLY A 239 19.48 29.59 8.00
CA GLY A 239 19.33 30.25 9.29
C GLY A 239 17.85 30.50 9.59
N LYS A 240 17.40 29.99 10.74
CA LYS A 240 16.03 30.03 11.29
C LYS A 240 15.02 29.15 10.53
N GLY A 241 14.78 27.95 11.06
CA GLY A 241 13.58 27.14 10.74
C GLY A 241 12.33 27.86 11.27
N ILE A 242 11.78 28.74 10.45
CA ILE A 242 10.54 29.47 10.65
C ILE A 242 9.47 28.75 9.84
N GLU A 243 8.30 28.54 10.42
CA GLU A 243 7.15 27.95 9.75
C GLU A 243 6.75 28.76 8.52
N THR A 244 6.43 28.09 7.43
CA THR A 244 5.90 28.75 6.23
C THR A 244 4.38 28.89 6.31
N ALA A 245 3.81 29.72 5.43
CA ALA A 245 2.36 29.76 5.24
C ALA A 245 1.81 28.38 4.82
N ASP A 246 2.58 27.61 4.06
CA ASP A 246 2.19 26.25 3.64
C ASP A 246 2.11 25.30 4.83
N ASP A 247 3.04 25.40 5.80
CA ASP A 247 3.01 24.60 7.03
C ASP A 247 1.73 24.89 7.85
N LEU A 248 1.40 26.18 8.02
CA LEU A 248 0.21 26.62 8.76
C LEU A 248 -1.09 26.22 8.05
N THR A 249 -1.18 26.39 6.74
CA THR A 249 -2.37 26.01 5.96
C THR A 249 -2.58 24.49 5.93
N ALA A 250 -1.50 23.70 5.93
CA ALA A 250 -1.58 22.24 6.09
C ALA A 250 -2.17 21.86 7.47
N ALA A 251 -1.72 22.53 8.54
CA ALA A 251 -2.24 22.30 9.89
C ALA A 251 -3.72 22.68 10.02
N ILE A 252 -4.13 23.81 9.41
CA ILE A 252 -5.54 24.22 9.35
C ILE A 252 -6.37 23.17 8.59
N ALA A 253 -5.87 22.66 7.47
CA ALA A 253 -6.55 21.62 6.71
C ALA A 253 -6.68 20.29 7.49
N ILE A 254 -5.68 19.93 8.30
CA ILE A 254 -5.77 18.79 9.23
C ILE A 254 -6.83 19.05 10.31
N ALA A 255 -6.84 20.25 10.91
CA ALA A 255 -7.86 20.64 11.87
C ALA A 255 -9.27 20.55 11.27
N GLU A 256 -9.46 21.04 10.04
CA GLU A 256 -10.73 20.88 9.31
C GLU A 256 -11.10 19.42 9.06
N ALA A 257 -10.12 18.56 8.74
CA ALA A 257 -10.35 17.12 8.59
C ALA A 257 -10.88 16.50 9.90
N ILE A 258 -10.27 16.84 11.04
CA ILE A 258 -10.72 16.39 12.37
C ILE A 258 -12.16 16.83 12.61
N ARG A 259 -12.45 18.13 12.45
CA ARG A 259 -13.79 18.70 12.70
C ARG A 259 -14.86 18.13 11.78
N GLN A 260 -14.56 17.98 10.49
CA GLN A 260 -15.55 17.54 9.51
C GLN A 260 -15.73 16.02 9.50
N LEU A 261 -14.63 15.26 9.58
CA LEU A 261 -14.69 13.81 9.46
C LEU A 261 -14.98 13.13 10.80
N GLN A 262 -14.69 13.77 11.94
CA GLN A 262 -14.97 13.23 13.28
C GLN A 262 -14.48 11.77 13.47
N PRO A 263 -13.19 11.48 13.22
CA PRO A 263 -12.66 10.13 13.34
C PRO A 263 -12.72 9.61 14.79
N ARG A 264 -12.92 8.30 14.99
CA ARG A 264 -12.85 7.75 16.36
C ARG A 264 -11.44 7.90 16.96
N VAL A 265 -10.41 7.64 16.15
CA VAL A 265 -9.00 7.79 16.51
C VAL A 265 -8.29 8.67 15.50
N PHE A 266 -7.61 9.70 15.98
CA PHE A 266 -6.67 10.49 15.19
C PHE A 266 -5.23 10.14 15.58
N THR A 267 -4.36 10.02 14.58
CA THR A 267 -2.92 9.84 14.81
C THR A 267 -2.11 10.81 13.97
N LEU A 268 -0.98 11.27 14.51
CA LEU A 268 -0.05 12.14 13.80
C LEU A 268 1.39 11.68 14.03
N GLU A 269 2.19 11.71 12.98
CA GLU A 269 3.64 11.52 13.05
C GLU A 269 4.37 12.75 12.50
N ASN A 270 5.46 13.13 13.17
CA ASN A 270 6.35 14.16 12.64
C ASN A 270 7.77 14.10 13.25
N VAL A 271 8.66 15.00 12.83
CA VAL A 271 9.98 15.15 13.46
C VAL A 271 9.86 15.73 14.89
N PRO A 272 10.82 15.44 15.79
CA PRO A 272 10.73 15.86 17.20
C PRO A 272 10.47 17.36 17.43
N ARG A 273 11.01 18.23 16.58
CA ARG A 273 10.87 19.68 16.73
C ARG A 273 9.45 20.18 16.42
N TYR A 274 8.66 19.40 15.69
CA TYR A 274 7.28 19.79 15.32
C TYR A 274 6.40 20.05 16.54
N GLN A 275 6.67 19.41 17.68
CA GLN A 275 5.93 19.60 18.94
C GLN A 275 5.97 21.05 19.46
N ASN A 276 6.93 21.85 19.01
CA ASN A 276 7.11 23.26 19.40
C ASN A 276 6.58 24.24 18.34
N SER A 277 5.85 23.74 17.33
CA SER A 277 5.36 24.54 16.21
C SER A 277 3.95 25.07 16.48
N GLN A 278 3.64 26.24 15.90
CA GLN A 278 2.29 26.77 15.82
C GLN A 278 1.37 25.81 15.05
N SER A 279 1.88 25.15 14.00
CA SER A 279 1.16 24.12 13.27
C SER A 279 0.67 22.98 14.19
N PHE A 280 1.51 22.52 15.11
CA PHE A 280 1.12 21.49 16.07
C PHE A 280 0.11 22.02 17.10
N ALA A 281 0.27 23.25 17.58
CA ALA A 281 -0.70 23.89 18.46
C ALA A 281 -2.10 23.98 17.83
N ILE A 282 -2.20 24.37 16.55
CA ILE A 282 -3.48 24.41 15.81
C ILE A 282 -4.18 23.04 15.80
N ILE A 283 -3.42 21.96 15.62
CA ILE A 283 -3.96 20.60 15.61
C ILE A 283 -4.39 20.16 17.01
N LEU A 284 -3.60 20.48 18.05
CA LEU A 284 -3.96 20.21 19.44
C LEU A 284 -5.25 20.94 19.85
N ASP A 285 -5.35 22.23 19.54
CA ASP A 285 -6.54 23.04 19.84
C ASP A 285 -7.78 22.46 19.16
N ALA A 286 -7.66 22.00 17.92
CA ALA A 286 -8.76 21.35 17.21
C ALA A 286 -9.17 20.02 17.86
N LEU A 287 -8.21 19.21 18.30
CA LEU A 287 -8.51 17.95 19.01
C LEU A 287 -9.20 18.22 20.35
N GLU A 288 -8.71 19.19 21.13
CA GLU A 288 -9.30 19.55 22.43
C GLU A 288 -10.73 20.10 22.27
N LEU A 289 -10.95 21.01 21.32
CA LEU A 289 -12.28 21.57 21.04
C LEU A 289 -13.28 20.51 20.58
N GLU A 290 -12.81 19.48 19.87
CA GLU A 290 -13.64 18.35 19.42
C GLU A 290 -13.70 17.20 20.45
N GLY A 291 -13.19 17.43 21.67
CA GLY A 291 -13.34 16.53 22.81
C GLY A 291 -12.40 15.31 22.85
N TYR A 292 -11.29 15.33 22.11
CA TYR A 292 -10.36 14.20 22.10
C TYR A 292 -9.43 14.20 23.32
N SER A 293 -9.24 13.01 23.90
CA SER A 293 -8.15 12.75 24.82
C SER A 293 -6.85 12.54 24.03
N VAL A 294 -5.86 13.40 24.24
CA VAL A 294 -4.60 13.41 23.47
C VAL A 294 -3.44 12.83 24.26
N THR A 295 -2.67 11.93 23.65
CA THR A 295 -1.39 11.44 24.15
C THR A 295 -0.33 11.60 23.06
N TYR A 296 0.82 12.21 23.38
CA TYR A 296 1.93 12.30 22.44
C TYR A 296 3.29 12.22 23.13
N SER A 297 4.30 11.75 22.40
CA SER A 297 5.69 11.72 22.87
C SER A 297 6.67 11.70 21.70
N VAL A 298 7.90 12.14 21.96
CA VAL A 298 9.03 11.89 21.06
C VAL A 298 9.65 10.55 21.41
N VAL A 299 9.51 9.59 20.50
CA VAL A 299 10.02 8.22 20.67
C VAL A 299 11.16 7.93 19.72
N ASN A 300 12.08 7.05 20.12
CA ASN A 300 13.01 6.41 19.20
C ASN A 300 12.44 5.04 18.82
N MET A 301 12.11 4.85 17.54
CA MET A 301 11.46 3.62 17.07
C MET A 301 12.34 2.37 17.23
N ALA A 302 13.65 2.53 17.47
CA ALA A 302 14.50 1.42 17.87
C ALA A 302 14.06 0.77 19.19
N ASP A 303 13.50 1.56 20.11
CA ASP A 303 12.95 1.10 21.39
C ASP A 303 11.60 0.38 21.22
N PHE A 304 11.20 0.10 19.97
CA PHE A 304 10.00 -0.62 19.55
C PHE A 304 10.36 -1.70 18.52
N GLY A 305 11.60 -2.19 18.55
CA GLY A 305 12.06 -3.30 17.72
C GLY A 305 12.38 -2.92 16.28
N LEU A 306 12.41 -1.64 15.92
CA LEU A 306 12.94 -1.23 14.61
C LEU A 306 14.47 -1.37 14.59
N PRO A 307 15.09 -1.98 13.56
CA PRO A 307 16.55 -2.08 13.44
C PRO A 307 17.23 -0.76 13.03
N GLN A 308 16.61 0.37 13.36
CA GLN A 308 16.98 1.71 12.95
C GLN A 308 16.70 2.71 14.07
N ALA A 309 17.69 3.52 14.41
CA ALA A 309 17.51 4.69 15.24
C ALA A 309 16.74 5.76 14.46
N ARG A 310 15.42 5.87 14.70
CA ARG A 310 14.52 6.85 14.06
C ARG A 310 13.68 7.54 15.13
N ARG A 311 14.05 8.78 15.45
CA ARG A 311 13.34 9.61 16.44
C ARG A 311 12.22 10.42 15.78
N ARG A 312 11.00 10.32 16.32
CA ARG A 312 9.80 11.00 15.81
C ARG A 312 8.86 11.38 16.94
N LEU A 313 8.16 12.48 16.76
CA LEU A 313 6.95 12.82 17.49
C LEU A 313 5.84 11.89 17.00
N VAL A 314 5.16 11.24 17.93
CA VAL A 314 3.98 10.42 17.67
C VAL A 314 2.87 10.93 18.58
N LEU A 315 1.70 11.19 18.00
CA LEU A 315 0.49 11.58 18.70
C LEU A 315 -0.62 10.58 18.38
N VAL A 316 -1.37 10.21 19.41
CA VAL A 316 -2.62 9.46 19.32
C VAL A 316 -3.68 10.23 20.09
N ALA A 317 -4.85 10.40 19.51
CA ALA A 317 -5.98 11.05 20.12
C ALA A 317 -7.24 10.24 19.86
N CYS A 318 -8.12 10.13 20.86
CA CYS A 318 -9.38 9.42 20.72
C CYS A 318 -10.49 10.16 21.49
N GLN A 319 -11.70 10.18 20.93
CA GLN A 319 -12.84 10.90 21.52
C GLN A 319 -13.27 10.31 22.88
N ASP A 320 -13.18 8.98 23.02
CA ASP A 320 -13.80 8.28 24.15
C ASP A 320 -12.79 7.90 25.25
N LEU A 321 -11.50 7.86 24.93
CA LEU A 321 -10.50 7.26 25.81
C LEU A 321 -9.10 7.83 25.60
N ALA A 322 -8.30 7.89 26.66
CA ALA A 322 -6.86 8.09 26.53
C ALA A 322 -6.19 6.81 26.02
N ILE A 323 -5.60 6.86 24.82
CA ILE A 323 -4.83 5.75 24.24
C ILE A 323 -3.35 5.96 24.55
N SER A 324 -2.74 5.01 25.27
CA SER A 324 -1.30 5.00 25.49
C SER A 324 -0.52 4.55 24.24
N LEU A 325 0.71 5.04 24.11
CA LEU A 325 1.65 4.52 23.13
C LEU A 325 1.97 3.03 23.41
N PRO A 326 2.33 2.24 22.39
CA PRO A 326 2.67 0.83 22.57
C PRO A 326 3.82 0.65 23.58
N PRO A 327 3.92 -0.53 24.23
CA PRO A 327 5.03 -0.82 25.11
C PRO A 327 6.36 -0.86 24.34
N THR A 328 7.44 -0.51 25.03
CA THR A 328 8.79 -0.58 24.45
C THR A 328 9.30 -2.02 24.39
N SER A 329 10.27 -2.25 23.52
CA SER A 329 10.99 -3.52 23.37
C SER A 329 12.49 -3.27 23.19
N ASN A 330 13.29 -4.33 23.31
CA ASN A 330 14.73 -4.21 23.15
C ASN A 330 15.09 -3.85 21.69
N PRO A 331 15.97 -2.87 21.48
CA PRO A 331 16.47 -2.56 20.14
C PRO A 331 17.15 -3.76 19.49
N ILE A 332 16.92 -3.93 18.20
CA ILE A 332 17.54 -4.99 17.40
C ILE A 332 18.69 -4.44 16.55
N GLY A 333 19.71 -5.25 16.34
CA GLY A 333 20.86 -4.91 15.49
C GLY A 333 20.48 -4.91 14.01
N TRP A 334 21.01 -3.96 13.23
CA TRP A 334 20.72 -3.92 11.79
C TRP A 334 21.22 -5.17 11.07
N HIS A 335 22.33 -5.76 11.52
CA HIS A 335 22.92 -6.91 10.83
C HIS A 335 22.03 -8.15 10.95
N GLU A 336 21.52 -8.44 12.15
CA GLU A 336 20.60 -9.54 12.37
C GLU A 336 19.34 -9.41 11.50
N ALA A 337 18.77 -8.20 11.43
CA ALA A 337 17.54 -7.93 10.69
C ALA A 337 17.64 -8.21 9.18
N ILE A 338 18.83 -8.12 8.58
CA ILE A 338 19.04 -8.32 7.14
C ILE A 338 20.06 -9.41 6.81
N ALA A 339 20.55 -10.18 7.78
CA ALA A 339 21.63 -11.15 7.60
C ALA A 339 21.35 -12.13 6.45
N HIS A 340 20.11 -12.60 6.35
CA HIS A 340 19.65 -13.52 5.30
C HIS A 340 19.66 -12.92 3.88
N LEU A 341 19.61 -11.58 3.76
CA LEU A 341 19.65 -10.88 2.47
C LEU A 341 21.09 -10.59 2.00
N ILE A 342 22.04 -10.44 2.94
CA ILE A 342 23.41 -10.01 2.61
C ILE A 342 24.10 -10.91 1.55
N PRO A 343 23.98 -12.25 1.57
CA PRO A 343 24.64 -13.09 0.58
C PRO A 343 24.22 -12.81 -0.87
N SER A 344 22.95 -12.46 -1.11
CA SER A 344 22.42 -12.17 -2.45
C SER A 344 22.64 -10.73 -2.91
N MET A 345 23.14 -9.84 -2.03
CA MET A 345 23.45 -8.46 -2.40
C MET A 345 24.66 -8.37 -3.34
N THR A 346 24.68 -7.32 -4.15
CA THR A 346 25.76 -7.03 -5.09
C THR A 346 27.08 -6.78 -4.36
N ASP A 347 28.16 -7.38 -4.83
CA ASP A 347 29.51 -7.08 -4.35
C ASP A 347 29.87 -5.60 -4.59
N SER A 348 30.65 -5.05 -3.68
CA SER A 348 31.06 -3.66 -3.71
C SER A 348 32.52 -3.51 -3.27
N GLN A 349 33.01 -2.28 -3.30
CA GLN A 349 34.33 -1.92 -2.81
C GLN A 349 34.19 -0.66 -1.97
N LEU A 350 34.94 -0.58 -0.87
CA LEU A 350 34.96 0.62 -0.04
C LEU A 350 35.68 1.75 -0.76
N LEU A 351 35.09 2.94 -0.74
CA LEU A 351 35.77 4.15 -1.15
C LEU A 351 36.90 4.49 -0.15
N PRO A 352 37.92 5.29 -0.53
CA PRO A 352 39.04 5.61 0.38
C PRO A 352 38.61 6.16 1.75
N LYS A 353 37.57 7.01 1.78
CA LYS A 353 37.01 7.53 3.04
C LYS A 353 36.26 6.48 3.88
N GLN A 354 35.69 5.46 3.25
CA GLN A 354 35.06 4.35 3.95
C GLN A 354 36.13 3.38 4.50
N GLN A 355 37.19 3.15 3.72
CA GLN A 355 38.35 2.38 4.14
C GLN A 355 39.03 3.01 5.37
N GLN A 356 39.27 4.32 5.36
CA GLN A 356 39.80 5.05 6.53
C GLN A 356 38.89 4.91 7.76
N ALA A 357 37.57 4.93 7.56
CA ALA A 357 36.61 4.79 8.64
C ALA A 357 36.61 3.37 9.24
N LEU A 358 36.77 2.35 8.40
CA LEU A 358 36.97 0.95 8.80
C LEU A 358 38.28 0.79 9.58
N GLU A 359 39.40 1.28 9.06
CA GLU A 359 40.72 1.21 9.71
C GLU A 359 40.69 1.88 11.09
N LYS A 360 40.08 3.07 11.18
CA LYS A 360 39.88 3.76 12.45
C LYS A 360 39.04 2.95 13.44
N PHE A 361 38.03 2.23 12.97
CA PHE A 361 37.23 1.36 13.84
C PHE A 361 38.06 0.17 14.33
N LEU A 362 38.74 -0.53 13.43
CA LEU A 362 39.54 -1.72 13.73
C LEU A 362 40.76 -1.42 14.61
N ALA A 363 41.27 -0.19 14.61
CA ALA A 363 42.37 0.24 15.48
C ALA A 363 42.06 0.11 16.99
N GLY A 364 40.78 0.03 17.37
CA GLY A 364 40.37 -0.08 18.78
C GLY A 364 39.21 -1.02 19.06
N ASN A 365 38.71 -1.75 18.05
CA ASN A 365 37.54 -2.62 18.19
C ASN A 365 37.77 -3.96 17.49
N ALA A 366 37.18 -5.03 18.03
CA ALA A 366 37.15 -6.32 17.35
C ALA A 366 36.37 -6.24 16.02
N PRO A 367 36.76 -7.00 15.00
CA PRO A 367 36.01 -7.11 13.75
C PRO A 367 34.54 -7.50 13.98
N THR A 368 33.63 -6.70 13.44
CA THR A 368 32.18 -6.94 13.42
C THR A 368 31.62 -6.42 12.10
N PRO A 369 30.48 -6.94 11.58
CA PRO A 369 29.82 -6.33 10.44
C PRO A 369 29.62 -4.83 10.66
N LEU A 370 29.96 -4.02 9.65
CA LEU A 370 29.80 -2.57 9.68
C LEU A 370 28.93 -2.12 8.52
N LEU A 371 27.89 -1.35 8.82
CA LEU A 371 27.14 -0.61 7.82
C LEU A 371 27.78 0.78 7.71
N ILE A 372 28.39 1.07 6.55
CA ILE A 372 29.17 2.27 6.30
C ILE A 372 28.44 3.14 5.28
N GLU A 373 27.98 4.31 5.73
CA GLU A 373 27.30 5.29 4.88
C GLU A 373 28.25 5.80 3.80
N ARG A 374 27.75 5.95 2.57
CA ARG A 374 28.51 6.63 1.54
C ARG A 374 28.58 8.12 1.84
N VAL A 375 29.79 8.65 1.74
CA VAL A 375 30.06 10.05 2.02
C VAL A 375 29.70 10.87 0.79
N GLY A 376 28.75 11.80 0.95
CA GLY A 376 28.67 12.97 0.06
C GLY A 376 29.80 13.97 0.39
N GLY A 377 29.47 15.25 0.51
CA GLY A 377 30.43 16.30 0.91
C GLY A 377 30.90 16.28 2.39
N ARG A 378 30.76 15.16 3.12
CA ARG A 378 31.23 15.07 4.52
C ARG A 378 32.73 14.71 4.58
N ILE A 379 33.37 15.09 5.69
CA ILE A 379 34.80 14.87 5.92
C ILE A 379 35.07 13.39 6.27
N GLN A 380 34.22 12.76 7.08
CA GLN A 380 34.33 11.34 7.47
C GLN A 380 33.04 10.55 7.21
N SER A 381 33.18 9.27 6.87
CA SER A 381 32.07 8.31 6.74
C SER A 381 31.49 8.01 8.12
N LYS A 382 30.16 7.94 8.22
CA LYS A 382 29.51 7.35 9.40
C LYS A 382 29.45 5.84 9.23
N TYR A 383 29.66 5.11 10.32
CA TYR A 383 29.48 3.67 10.35
C TYR A 383 28.66 3.24 11.58
N LYS A 384 28.05 2.06 11.48
CA LYS A 384 27.33 1.42 12.59
C LYS A 384 27.70 -0.06 12.71
N PRO A 385 28.18 -0.49 13.90
CA PRO A 385 28.34 -1.91 14.23
C PRO A 385 27.04 -2.71 14.09
N GLY A 386 27.16 -3.97 13.67
CA GLY A 386 26.04 -4.86 13.34
C GLY A 386 25.03 -5.11 14.45
N HIS A 387 25.49 -5.14 15.70
CA HIS A 387 24.65 -5.35 16.88
C HIS A 387 23.86 -4.11 17.31
N LEU A 388 24.13 -2.94 16.71
CA LEU A 388 23.39 -1.71 16.98
C LEU A 388 22.34 -1.45 15.90
N PRO A 389 21.27 -0.70 16.21
CA PRO A 389 20.39 -0.17 15.18
C PRO A 389 21.15 0.70 14.18
N CYS A 390 20.78 0.64 12.90
CA CYS A 390 21.39 1.51 11.90
C CYS A 390 20.98 2.98 12.12
N ASN A 391 21.69 3.91 11.48
CA ASN A 391 21.24 5.31 11.45
C ASN A 391 19.94 5.45 10.65
N THR A 392 19.24 6.56 10.86
CA THR A 392 18.03 6.88 10.09
C THR A 392 18.29 6.79 8.59
N ILE A 393 17.49 5.99 7.87
CA ILE A 393 17.56 5.90 6.42
C ILE A 393 16.89 7.15 5.83
N LEU A 394 17.65 7.94 5.09
CA LEU A 394 17.21 9.21 4.52
C LEU A 394 17.03 9.09 3.01
N ARG A 395 16.08 9.83 2.44
CA ARG A 395 15.93 9.92 0.97
C ARG A 395 17.22 10.35 0.26
N SER A 396 18.00 11.23 0.88
CA SER A 396 19.26 11.73 0.31
C SER A 396 20.32 10.64 0.10
N TYR A 397 20.12 9.45 0.63
CA TYR A 397 20.96 8.29 0.34
C TYR A 397 20.77 7.81 -1.11
N PHE A 398 19.57 7.94 -1.66
CA PHE A 398 19.18 7.37 -2.96
C PHE A 398 19.23 8.38 -4.11
N THR A 399 19.52 9.66 -3.82
CA THR A 399 19.57 10.74 -4.81
C THR A 399 20.84 11.57 -4.63
N ASP A 400 21.37 12.14 -5.71
CA ASP A 400 22.55 13.01 -5.64
C ASP A 400 22.22 14.51 -5.49
N HIS A 401 20.96 14.84 -5.20
CA HIS A 401 20.39 16.20 -5.20
C HIS A 401 20.39 16.92 -6.55
N LYS A 402 20.88 16.29 -7.63
CA LYS A 402 20.81 16.76 -9.03
C LYS A 402 19.83 15.97 -9.89
N GLY A 403 19.09 15.04 -9.27
CA GLY A 403 18.11 14.20 -9.96
C GLY A 403 18.69 12.90 -10.53
N CYS A 404 19.96 12.58 -10.27
CA CYS A 404 20.53 11.30 -10.71
C CYS A 404 20.34 10.21 -9.65
N ASN A 405 19.96 9.01 -10.13
CA ASN A 405 19.77 7.79 -9.36
C ASN A 405 21.09 7.34 -8.69
N ARG A 406 21.10 7.21 -7.35
CA ARG A 406 22.18 6.50 -6.65
C ARG A 406 21.76 5.06 -6.41
N SER A 407 22.28 4.15 -7.22
CA SER A 407 22.08 2.70 -7.04
C SER A 407 22.86 2.11 -5.88
N LYS A 408 23.82 2.86 -5.32
CA LYS A 408 24.66 2.45 -4.19
C LYS A 408 24.75 3.57 -3.16
N PHE A 409 24.30 3.31 -1.94
CA PHE A 409 24.06 4.36 -0.93
C PHE A 409 24.64 4.06 0.45
N ALA A 410 24.82 2.77 0.77
CA ALA A 410 25.64 2.32 1.89
C ALA A 410 26.36 1.02 1.47
N ASP A 411 27.50 0.76 2.10
CA ASP A 411 28.24 -0.49 1.93
C ASP A 411 28.27 -1.23 3.27
N ILE A 412 28.16 -2.55 3.21
CA ILE A 412 28.25 -3.47 4.33
C ILE A 412 29.62 -4.12 4.24
N TRP A 413 30.46 -3.91 5.24
CA TRP A 413 31.72 -4.64 5.40
C TRP A 413 31.51 -5.82 6.35
N LEU A 414 32.02 -6.99 5.97
CA LEU A 414 31.98 -8.22 6.76
C LEU A 414 33.37 -8.56 7.32
N PRO A 415 33.47 -9.21 8.50
CA PRO A 415 34.76 -9.58 9.10
C PRO A 415 35.66 -10.47 8.25
N ASP A 416 35.10 -11.21 7.28
CA ASP A 416 35.84 -12.01 6.31
C ASP A 416 36.45 -11.18 5.16
N GLY A 417 36.35 -9.85 5.23
CA GLY A 417 36.86 -8.90 4.26
C GLY A 417 35.93 -8.62 3.09
N LYS A 418 34.78 -9.32 2.96
CA LYS A 418 33.82 -9.07 1.88
C LYS A 418 33.09 -7.75 2.09
N VAL A 419 32.73 -7.13 0.97
CA VAL A 419 31.97 -5.87 0.96
C VAL A 419 30.77 -6.01 0.04
N LYS A 420 29.58 -5.71 0.56
CA LYS A 420 28.30 -5.75 -0.17
C LYS A 420 27.70 -4.35 -0.26
N SER A 421 26.98 -4.03 -1.32
CA SER A 421 26.18 -2.80 -1.37
C SER A 421 24.80 -3.06 -0.78
N LEU A 422 24.34 -2.20 0.14
CA LEU A 422 23.00 -2.33 0.71
C LEU A 422 21.95 -2.22 -0.40
N SER A 423 21.09 -3.24 -0.52
CA SER A 423 20.01 -3.27 -1.52
C SER A 423 18.79 -2.44 -1.08
N ILE A 424 17.90 -2.12 -2.03
CA ILE A 424 16.60 -1.50 -1.73
C ILE A 424 15.79 -2.37 -0.76
N GLU A 425 15.78 -3.68 -0.98
CA GLU A 425 15.10 -4.66 -0.10
C GLU A 425 15.69 -4.64 1.32
N GLY A 426 17.02 -4.62 1.45
CA GLY A 426 17.68 -4.48 2.76
C GLY A 426 17.32 -3.15 3.44
N ALA A 427 17.29 -2.05 2.70
CA ALA A 427 16.87 -0.76 3.25
C ALA A 427 15.38 -0.73 3.64
N ALA A 428 14.51 -1.36 2.87
CA ALA A 428 13.09 -1.50 3.18
C ALA A 428 12.87 -2.30 4.46
N LYS A 429 13.60 -3.42 4.63
CA LYS A 429 13.62 -4.19 5.88
C LYS A 429 14.08 -3.39 7.07
N LEU A 430 15.17 -2.63 6.91
CA LEU A 430 15.67 -1.76 7.99
C LEU A 430 14.70 -0.61 8.31
N GLN A 431 13.84 -0.22 7.36
CA GLN A 431 12.76 0.74 7.53
C GLN A 431 11.46 0.10 8.06
N GLY A 432 11.43 -1.22 8.25
CA GLY A 432 10.29 -1.93 8.83
C GLY A 432 9.16 -2.26 7.85
N PHE A 433 9.43 -2.24 6.54
CA PHE A 433 8.44 -2.65 5.54
C PHE A 433 8.20 -4.18 5.56
N PRO A 434 6.94 -4.62 5.36
CA PRO A 434 6.63 -6.04 5.23
C PRO A 434 7.09 -6.60 3.89
N ASP A 435 7.32 -7.91 3.81
CA ASP A 435 7.82 -8.60 2.62
C ASP A 435 6.86 -8.55 1.42
N TRP A 436 5.56 -8.38 1.66
CA TRP A 436 4.57 -8.27 0.60
C TRP A 436 4.56 -6.89 -0.08
N TYR A 437 5.20 -5.87 0.49
CA TYR A 437 5.19 -4.52 -0.08
C TYR A 437 6.10 -4.47 -1.32
N GLU A 438 5.54 -4.07 -2.45
CA GLU A 438 6.26 -4.01 -3.71
C GLU A 438 6.79 -2.59 -3.99
N PHE A 439 8.10 -2.48 -4.15
CA PHE A 439 8.77 -1.22 -4.50
C PHE A 439 8.95 -1.07 -6.02
N PRO A 440 8.98 0.16 -6.56
CA PRO A 440 9.31 0.39 -7.95
C PRO A 440 10.78 0.06 -8.21
N SER A 441 11.09 -0.33 -9.45
CA SER A 441 12.47 -0.64 -9.86
C SER A 441 13.41 0.57 -9.84
N GLU A 442 12.85 1.78 -9.91
CA GLU A 442 13.63 3.01 -9.86
C GLU A 442 14.09 3.31 -8.42
N ALA A 443 15.40 3.28 -8.20
CA ALA A 443 16.01 3.45 -6.89
C ALA A 443 15.69 4.79 -6.21
N ALA A 444 15.61 5.90 -6.95
CA ALA A 444 15.28 7.21 -6.40
C ALA A 444 13.83 7.26 -5.89
N THR A 445 12.89 6.67 -6.62
CA THR A 445 11.48 6.60 -6.21
C THR A 445 11.33 5.65 -5.02
N ALA A 446 11.87 4.43 -5.10
CA ALA A 446 11.86 3.49 -3.97
C ALA A 446 12.52 4.08 -2.72
N GLY A 447 13.67 4.71 -2.88
CA GLY A 447 14.40 5.40 -1.82
C GLY A 447 13.67 6.60 -1.24
N SER A 448 12.88 7.30 -2.04
CA SER A 448 12.00 8.38 -1.56
C SER A 448 10.88 7.82 -0.69
N ILE A 449 10.25 6.72 -1.12
CA ILE A 449 9.25 6.00 -0.32
C ILE A 449 9.87 5.54 1.01
N ILE A 450 10.99 4.84 0.98
CA ILE A 450 11.67 4.33 2.18
C ILE A 450 12.06 5.48 3.12
N GLY A 451 12.73 6.52 2.59
CA GLY A 451 13.26 7.59 3.41
C GLY A 451 12.19 8.46 4.09
N TYR A 452 11.09 8.72 3.38
CA TYR A 452 9.99 9.55 3.88
C TYR A 452 9.01 8.81 4.79
N SER A 453 8.85 7.50 4.62
CA SER A 453 7.82 6.75 5.34
C SER A 453 7.97 6.79 6.85
N VAL A 454 6.84 6.72 7.54
CA VAL A 454 6.78 6.17 8.90
C VAL A 454 7.06 4.67 8.82
N PRO A 455 7.92 4.09 9.67
CA PRO A 455 8.18 2.66 9.67
C PRO A 455 6.91 1.81 9.83
N PRO A 456 6.57 0.95 8.86
CA PRO A 456 5.35 0.17 8.93
C PRO A 456 5.27 -0.74 10.16
N SER A 457 6.37 -1.36 10.57
CA SER A 457 6.42 -2.22 11.77
C SER A 457 6.12 -1.47 13.07
N PHE A 458 6.48 -0.18 13.16
CA PHE A 458 6.08 0.66 14.29
C PHE A 458 4.60 1.04 14.19
N ALA A 459 4.14 1.41 12.99
CA ALA A 459 2.74 1.72 12.75
C ALA A 459 1.82 0.53 13.10
N THR A 460 2.20 -0.70 12.76
CA THR A 460 1.48 -1.92 13.17
C THR A 460 1.32 -1.99 14.69
N GLN A 461 2.40 -1.83 15.45
CA GLN A 461 2.36 -1.86 16.92
C GLN A 461 1.48 -0.75 17.49
N LEU A 462 1.58 0.45 16.93
CA LEU A 462 0.75 1.60 17.32
C LEU A 462 -0.74 1.29 17.17
N PHE A 463 -1.14 0.79 15.99
CA PHE A 463 -2.54 0.51 15.70
C PHE A 463 -3.08 -0.73 16.41
N MET A 464 -2.27 -1.79 16.58
CA MET A 464 -2.67 -2.94 17.39
C MET A 464 -2.85 -2.58 18.87
N SER A 465 -2.00 -1.70 19.41
CA SER A 465 -2.14 -1.21 20.79
C SER A 465 -3.42 -0.39 20.95
N ALA A 466 -3.73 0.51 20.00
CA ALA A 466 -4.99 1.23 19.96
C ALA A 466 -6.19 0.25 19.84
N GLN A 467 -6.10 -0.71 18.92
CA GLN A 467 -6.88 -1.95 18.79
C GLN A 467 -7.34 -2.50 20.15
N SER A 468 -6.33 -3.00 20.88
CA SER A 468 -6.50 -3.70 22.15
C SER A 468 -7.13 -2.83 23.23
N ILE A 469 -6.75 -1.55 23.32
CA ILE A 469 -7.27 -0.63 24.32
C ILE A 469 -8.76 -0.32 24.07
N LEU A 470 -9.13 -0.08 22.80
CA LEU A 470 -10.51 0.18 22.43
C LEU A 470 -11.42 -1.03 22.62
N GLN A 471 -10.92 -2.24 22.37
CA GLN A 471 -11.68 -3.48 22.62
C GLN A 471 -11.82 -3.77 24.12
N GLY A 472 -10.75 -3.55 24.90
CA GLY A 472 -10.75 -3.77 26.35
C GLY A 472 -11.65 -2.81 27.13
N ALA A 473 -11.99 -1.64 26.57
CA ALA A 473 -12.94 -0.71 27.17
C ALA A 473 -14.42 -1.04 26.86
N ILE A 474 -14.69 -1.93 25.90
CA ILE A 474 -16.04 -2.35 25.48
C ILE A 474 -16.48 -3.64 26.22
N ALA A 475 -15.52 -4.38 26.78
CA ALA A 475 -15.74 -5.55 27.64
C ALA A 475 -15.96 -5.14 29.09
#